data_AF-A0AA96NSQ5-F1
#
_entry.id   AF-A0AA96NSQ5-F1
#
_cell.length_a   1.000
_cell.length_b   1.000
_cell.length_c   1.000
_cell.angle_alpha   90.00
_cell.angle_beta   90.00
_cell.angle_gamma   90.00
#
_symmetry.space_group_name_H-M   'P 1'
#
loop_
_entity.id
_entity.type
_entity.pdbx_description
1 polymer ?
#
loop_
_entity_poly.entity_id
_entity_poly.type
_entity_poly.pdbx_seq_one_letter_code
_entity_poly.pdbx_strand_id
1 'polypeptide(L)'
;MINIIYNNNVEHAPKTGALRPAKRWAAKFKDKGIETIVRPFSLVLNAEFLKRGIDFDHYLVVYDDQQPNKYLTEDLDMSLEDIIGYFRPRKERSIEMKILLERLYAG
;
A
#
# COMPACT_ATOMS: atom_id res chain seq x y z
N MET A 1 -1.59 2.85 -9.60
CA MET A 1 -0.16 2.51 -9.41
C MET A 1 0.14 2.63 -7.94
N ILE A 2 0.84 1.66 -7.35
CA ILE A 2 1.13 1.66 -5.93
C ILE A 2 2.36 2.53 -5.66
N ASN A 3 2.21 3.50 -4.76
CA ASN A 3 3.27 4.37 -4.28
C ASN A 3 3.63 4.00 -2.85
N ILE A 4 4.92 3.96 -2.55
CA ILE A 4 5.48 3.73 -1.22
C ILE A 4 6.30 4.97 -0.86
N ILE A 5 5.75 5.78 0.04
CA ILE A 5 6.37 7.00 0.54
C ILE A 5 7.07 6.70 1.85
N TYR A 6 8.32 7.14 1.98
CA TYR A 6 9.05 7.07 3.24
C TYR A 6 9.34 8.48 3.76
N ASN A 7 9.14 8.67 5.07
CA ASN A 7 9.42 9.93 5.75
C ASN A 7 10.40 9.68 6.89
N ASN A 8 11.57 10.34 6.85
CA ASN A 8 12.57 10.25 7.92
C ASN A 8 12.41 11.38 8.96
N ASN A 9 11.46 12.30 8.77
CA ASN A 9 11.32 13.51 9.58
C ASN A 9 10.32 13.35 10.74
N VAL A 10 9.68 12.18 10.89
CA VAL A 10 8.74 11.89 11.98
C VAL A 10 9.48 11.28 13.17
N GLU A 11 8.97 11.51 14.38
CA GLU A 11 9.66 11.18 15.64
C GLU A 11 9.91 9.68 15.80
N HIS A 12 8.92 8.86 15.42
CA HIS A 12 8.95 7.39 15.47
C HIS A 12 9.56 6.74 14.23
N ALA A 13 10.17 7.52 13.32
CA ALA A 13 10.87 6.94 12.18
C ALA A 13 12.01 6.01 12.66
N PRO A 14 12.26 4.86 11.99
CA PRO A 14 13.35 3.98 12.36
C PRO A 14 14.70 4.70 12.35
N LYS A 15 15.53 4.49 13.37
CA LYS A 15 16.89 5.08 13.46
C LYS A 15 17.77 4.77 12.25
N THR A 16 17.51 3.65 11.57
CA THR A 16 18.22 3.24 10.34
C THR A 16 17.69 3.92 9.07
N GLY A 17 16.68 4.79 9.18
CA GLY A 17 15.94 5.40 8.09
C GLY A 17 14.76 4.54 7.59
N ALA A 18 13.68 5.22 7.23
CA ALA A 18 12.44 4.68 6.68
C ALA A 18 12.57 4.16 5.23
N LEU A 19 13.68 4.49 4.54
CA LEU A 19 13.95 3.93 3.19
C LEU A 19 14.05 2.39 3.21
N ARG A 20 14.65 1.83 4.27
CA ARG A 20 14.82 0.38 4.40
C ARG A 20 13.48 -0.37 4.47
N PRO A 21 12.53 -0.01 5.37
CA PRO A 21 11.20 -0.61 5.34
C PRO A 21 10.47 -0.38 4.01
N ALA A 22 10.58 0.81 3.39
CA ALA A 22 9.96 1.06 2.09
C ALA A 22 10.47 0.11 0.98
N LYS A 23 11.78 -0.10 0.90
CA LYS A 23 12.37 -1.08 -0.05
C LYS A 23 11.94 -2.52 0.25
N ARG A 24 11.79 -2.89 1.52
CA ARG A 24 11.28 -4.23 1.89
C ARG A 24 9.84 -4.42 1.40
N TRP A 25 8.99 -3.41 1.53
CA TRP A 25 7.63 -3.47 0.99
C TRP A 25 7.61 -3.54 -0.52
N ALA A 26 8.42 -2.74 -1.21
CA ALA A 26 8.54 -2.80 -2.66
C ALA A 26 8.94 -4.21 -3.16
N ALA A 27 9.88 -4.87 -2.47
CA ALA A 27 10.25 -6.25 -2.78
C ALA A 27 9.07 -7.21 -2.63
N LYS A 28 8.30 -7.12 -1.52
CA LYS A 28 7.12 -7.96 -1.30
C LYS A 28 6.04 -7.80 -2.38
N PHE A 29 5.79 -6.58 -2.84
CA PHE A 29 4.87 -6.33 -3.95
C PHE A 29 5.41 -6.88 -5.27
N LYS A 30 6.71 -6.69 -5.53
CA LYS A 30 7.38 -7.22 -6.72
C LYS A 30 7.33 -8.74 -6.81
N ASP A 31 7.52 -9.44 -5.69
CA ASP A 31 7.43 -10.91 -5.61
C ASP A 31 6.04 -11.44 -6.01
N LYS A 32 5.03 -10.55 -6.01
CA LYS A 32 3.63 -10.83 -6.35
C LYS A 32 3.23 -10.24 -7.69
N GLY A 33 4.21 -9.75 -8.46
CA GLY A 33 4.01 -9.19 -9.81
C GLY A 33 3.45 -7.77 -9.82
N ILE A 34 3.48 -7.05 -8.69
CA ILE A 34 2.93 -5.69 -8.59
C ILE A 34 4.09 -4.69 -8.59
N GLU A 35 4.07 -3.79 -9.57
CA GLU A 35 5.04 -2.69 -9.65
C GLU A 35 4.69 -1.57 -8.66
N THR A 36 5.73 -1.06 -8.00
CA THR A 36 5.61 0.01 -7.00
C THR A 36 6.63 1.11 -7.24
N ILE A 37 6.27 2.36 -6.96
CA ILE A 37 7.22 3.48 -6.92
C ILE A 37 7.59 3.79 -5.47
N VAL A 38 8.89 3.75 -5.16
CA VAL A 38 9.42 4.16 -3.85
C VAL A 38 9.99 5.56 -3.95
N ARG A 39 9.51 6.50 -3.13
CA ARG A 39 9.99 7.89 -3.14
C ARG A 39 9.99 8.52 -1.75
N PRO A 40 10.88 9.47 -1.46
CA PRO A 40 10.86 10.19 -0.20
C PRO A 40 9.62 11.08 -0.10
N PHE A 41 9.18 11.35 1.12
CA PHE A 41 8.23 12.39 1.40
C PHE A 41 8.74 13.75 0.89
N SER A 42 7.82 14.55 0.34
CA SER A 42 8.11 15.91 -0.11
C SER A 42 6.91 16.82 0.16
N LEU A 43 7.18 18.12 0.30
CA LEU A 43 6.13 19.13 0.51
C LEU A 43 5.12 19.18 -0.65
N VAL A 44 5.51 18.76 -1.85
CA VAL A 44 4.59 18.66 -2.99
C VAL A 44 3.55 17.55 -2.77
N LEU A 45 3.97 16.42 -2.19
CA LEU A 45 3.08 15.31 -1.84
C LEU A 45 2.19 15.62 -0.64
N ASN A 46 2.59 16.57 0.21
CA ASN A 46 1.83 17.01 1.38
C ASN A 46 0.40 17.45 1.00
N ALA A 47 0.26 18.25 -0.05
CA ALA A 47 -1.06 18.69 -0.50
C ALA A 47 -1.95 17.53 -1.00
N GLU A 48 -1.35 16.47 -1.55
CA GLU A 48 -2.08 15.28 -1.99
C GLU A 48 -2.52 14.40 -0.81
N PHE A 49 -1.66 14.24 0.19
CA PHE A 49 -1.91 13.44 1.37
C PHE A 49 -3.03 14.04 2.24
N LEU A 50 -3.03 15.36 2.43
CA LEU A 50 -4.11 16.06 3.11
C LEU A 50 -5.46 15.85 2.44
N LYS A 51 -5.51 15.89 1.10
CA LYS A 51 -6.74 15.61 0.34
C LYS A 51 -7.24 14.18 0.52
N ARG A 52 -6.34 13.25 0.82
CA ARG A 52 -6.65 11.83 1.10
C ARG A 52 -6.95 11.57 2.59
N GLY A 53 -6.84 12.58 3.44
CA GLY A 53 -7.01 12.43 4.90
C GLY A 53 -5.88 11.63 5.56
N ILE A 54 -4.68 11.64 4.97
CA ILE A 54 -3.49 10.98 5.50
C ILE A 54 -2.74 11.98 6.39
N ASP A 55 -2.48 11.58 7.63
CA ASP A 55 -1.62 12.28 8.57
C ASP A 55 -0.14 12.21 8.12
N PHE A 56 0.64 13.26 8.37
CA PHE A 56 2.08 13.29 8.11
C PHE A 56 2.94 12.65 9.18
N ASP A 57 2.34 12.25 10.30
CA ASP A 57 2.99 11.51 11.36
C ASP A 57 3.10 10.01 11.03
N HIS A 58 3.46 9.72 9.77
CA HIS A 58 3.70 8.36 9.30
C HIS A 58 5.04 8.26 8.60
N TYR A 59 5.89 7.34 9.06
CA TYR A 59 7.20 7.13 8.44
C TYR A 59 7.09 6.30 7.16
N LEU A 60 5.98 5.58 6.96
CA LEU A 60 5.74 4.76 5.78
C LEU A 60 4.28 4.87 5.35
N VAL A 61 4.03 5.27 4.10
CA VAL A 61 2.69 5.28 3.53
C VAL A 61 2.68 4.52 2.21
N VAL A 62 1.79 3.55 2.08
CA VAL A 62 1.54 2.78 0.85
C VAL A 62 0.16 3.15 0.34
N TYR A 63 0.04 3.65 -0.89
CA TYR A 63 -1.26 4.03 -1.45
C TYR A 63 -1.35 3.77 -2.95
N ASP A 64 -2.58 3.66 -3.47
CA ASP A 64 -2.83 3.54 -4.90
C ASP A 64 -3.33 4.87 -5.49
N ASP A 65 -2.67 5.33 -6.56
CA ASP A 65 -3.08 6.53 -7.30
C ASP A 65 -4.49 6.43 -7.89
N GLN A 66 -4.93 5.21 -8.24
CA GLN A 66 -6.23 4.97 -8.85
C GLN A 66 -7.36 4.86 -7.82
N GLN A 67 -7.04 4.70 -6.54
CA GLN A 67 -7.99 4.47 -5.46
C GLN A 67 -7.69 5.42 -4.30
N PRO A 68 -8.14 6.69 -4.36
CA PRO A 68 -7.69 7.76 -3.45
C PRO A 68 -7.87 7.45 -1.96
N ASN A 69 -8.93 6.71 -1.62
CA ASN A 69 -9.28 6.34 -0.24
C ASN A 69 -8.57 5.06 0.25
N LYS A 70 -7.69 4.47 -0.56
CA LYS A 70 -6.97 3.26 -0.22
C LYS A 70 -5.51 3.55 0.06
N TYR A 71 -5.18 3.57 1.35
CA TYR A 71 -3.82 3.68 1.83
C TYR A 71 -3.62 2.81 3.06
N LEU A 72 -2.37 2.49 3.34
CA LEU A 72 -1.91 1.85 4.55
C LEU A 72 -0.69 2.59 5.07
N THR A 73 -0.53 2.61 6.39
CA THR A 73 0.60 3.25 7.09
C THR A 73 1.50 2.17 7.69
N GLU A 74 2.54 2.52 8.46
CA GLU A 74 3.45 1.56 9.11
C GLU A 74 2.80 0.51 10.03
N ASP A 75 1.57 0.74 10.50
CA ASP A 75 0.80 -0.16 11.37
C ASP A 75 0.15 -1.31 10.57
N LEU A 76 1.00 -2.09 9.90
CA LEU A 76 0.59 -3.20 9.04
C LEU A 76 0.42 -4.47 9.87
N ASP A 77 -0.62 -4.53 10.69
CA ASP A 77 -0.99 -5.72 11.48
C ASP A 77 -1.77 -6.76 10.64
N MET A 78 -1.45 -6.84 9.35
CA MET A 78 -2.14 -7.66 8.35
C MET A 78 -1.16 -8.55 7.60
N SER A 79 -1.66 -9.69 7.11
CA SER A 79 -0.86 -10.55 6.23
C SER A 79 -0.51 -9.84 4.91
N LEU A 80 0.58 -10.26 4.28
CA LEU A 80 0.97 -9.71 2.97
C LEU A 80 -0.14 -9.94 1.92
N GLU A 81 -0.78 -11.11 1.99
CA GLU A 81 -1.90 -11.49 1.13
C GLU A 81 -3.10 -10.54 1.28
N ASP A 82 -3.45 -10.16 2.52
CA ASP A 82 -4.54 -9.21 2.77
C ASP A 82 -4.20 -7.80 2.27
N ILE A 83 -2.95 -7.38 2.45
CA ILE A 83 -2.45 -6.09 1.96
C ILE A 83 -2.50 -6.04 0.43
N ILE A 84 -2.11 -7.11 -0.25
CA ILE A 84 -2.24 -7.19 -1.71
C ILE A 84 -3.70 -7.19 -2.13
N GLY A 85 -4.55 -7.96 -1.44
CA GLY A 85 -5.99 -8.00 -1.66
C GLY A 85 -6.66 -6.63 -1.45
N TYR A 86 -6.12 -5.81 -0.55
CA TYR A 86 -6.58 -4.44 -0.31
C TYR A 86 -6.37 -3.55 -1.56
N PHE A 87 -5.20 -3.64 -2.20
CA PHE A 87 -4.88 -2.86 -3.40
C PHE A 87 -5.42 -3.45 -4.71
N ARG A 88 -5.86 -4.72 -4.72
CA ARG A 88 -6.42 -5.37 -5.92
C ARG A 88 -7.68 -4.62 -6.44
N PRO A 89 -7.80 -4.40 -7.76
CA PRO A 89 -9.01 -3.81 -8.35
C PRO A 89 -10.28 -4.61 -8.03
N ARG A 90 -11.38 -3.90 -7.73
CA ARG A 90 -12.68 -4.49 -7.36
C ARG A 90 -13.24 -5.47 -8.41
N LYS A 91 -12.94 -5.23 -9.70
CA LYS A 91 -13.36 -6.11 -10.81
C LYS A 91 -12.69 -7.49 -10.74
N GLU A 92 -11.40 -7.55 -10.44
CA GLU A 92 -10.67 -8.82 -10.33
C GLU A 92 -11.17 -9.63 -9.12
N ARG A 93 -11.41 -8.96 -7.99
CA ARG A 93 -11.97 -9.60 -6.79
C ARG A 93 -13.38 -10.16 -7.01
N SER A 94 -14.19 -9.47 -7.82
CA SER A 94 -15.53 -9.93 -8.20
C SER A 94 -15.48 -11.16 -9.11
N ILE A 95 -14.54 -11.17 -10.08
CA ILE A 95 -14.33 -12.32 -10.97
C ILE A 95 -13.82 -13.54 -10.19
N GLU A 96 -12.83 -13.37 -9.32
CA GLU A 96 -12.32 -14.44 -8.45
C GLU A 96 -13.42 -15.01 -7.54
N MET A 97 -14.19 -14.14 -6.89
CA MET A 97 -15.29 -14.57 -6.02
C MET A 97 -16.35 -15.34 -6.82
N LYS A 98 -16.67 -14.88 -8.03
CA LYS A 98 -17.61 -15.57 -8.92
C LYS A 98 -17.10 -16.97 -9.30
N ILE A 99 -15.82 -17.10 -9.65
CA ILE A 99 -15.18 -18.39 -9.96
C ILE A 99 -15.18 -19.33 -8.75
N LEU A 100 -14.91 -18.80 -7.55
CA LEU A 100 -14.94 -19.56 -6.28
C LEU A 100 -16.35 -20.09 -5.97
N LEU A 101 -17.36 -19.24 -6.09
CA LEU A 101 -18.76 -19.62 -5.89
C LEU A 101 -19.20 -20.66 -6.93
N GLU A 102 -18.87 -20.46 -8.21
CA GLU A 102 -19.17 -21.43 -9.27
C GLU A 102 -18.55 -22.80 -8.98
N ARG A 103 -17.33 -22.88 -8.43
CA ARG A 103 -16.70 -24.14 -8.03
C ARG A 103 -17.38 -24.80 -6.82
N LEU A 104 -17.83 -24.00 -5.85
CA LEU A 104 -18.52 -24.49 -4.65
C LEU A 104 -19.92 -25.04 -4.96
N TYR A 105 -20.59 -24.48 -5.98
CA TYR A 105 -21.95 -24.89 -6.39
C TYR A 105 -21.97 -25.84 -7.59
N ALA A 106 -20.82 -26.15 -8.20
CA ALA A 106 -20.70 -27.14 -9.29
C ALA A 106 -20.28 -28.54 -8.82
N GLY A 107 -20.07 -28.73 -7.51
CA GLY A 107 -19.92 -30.03 -6.86
C GLY A 107 -21.16 -30.39 -6.05
#